data_AF-A0A661K205-F1
#
_entry.id   AF-A0A661K205-F1
#
_cell.length_a   1.000
_cell.length_b   1.000
_cell.length_c   1.000
_cell.angle_alpha   90.00
_cell.angle_beta   90.00
_cell.angle_gamma   90.00
#
_symmetry.space_group_name_H-M   'P 1'
#
loop_
_entity.id
_entity.type
_entity.pdbx_description
1 polymer ?
#
loop_
_entity_poly.entity_id
_entity_poly.type
_entity_poly.pdbx_seq_one_letter_code
_entity_poly.pdbx_strand_id
1 'polypeptide(L)' 'MGNLDFLERELEALEGVGRLRTLRWLESPMGGRVKIGGREVVLLCSNDYLG' A
#
# COMPACT_ATOMS: atom_id res chain seq x y z
N MET A 1 -14.94 6.91 -26.39
CA MET A 1 -14.41 5.93 -25.41
C MET A 1 -12.92 5.83 -25.69
N GLY A 2 -12.09 6.37 -24.81
CA GLY A 2 -10.63 6.43 -25.04
C GLY A 2 -10.01 5.04 -24.92
N ASN A 3 -9.03 4.74 -25.77
CA ASN A 3 -8.23 3.52 -25.67
C ASN A 3 -7.40 3.60 -24.37
N LEU A 4 -7.56 2.61 -23.49
CA LEU A 4 -6.87 2.52 -22.19
C LEU A 4 -5.73 1.50 -22.22
N ASP A 5 -5.42 0.89 -23.36
CA ASP A 5 -4.40 -0.16 -23.52
C ASP A 5 -3.01 0.33 -23.06
N PHE A 6 -2.76 1.64 -23.11
CA PHE A 6 -1.56 2.23 -22.55
C PHE A 6 -1.45 2.04 -21.03
N LEU A 7 -2.55 2.18 -20.28
CA LEU A 7 -2.54 2.01 -18.83
C LEU A 7 -2.21 0.57 -18.43
N GLU A 8 -2.75 -0.41 -19.16
CA GLU A 8 -2.45 -1.83 -18.93
C GLU A 8 -0.96 -2.10 -19.15
N ARG A 9 -0.39 -1.61 -20.26
CA ARG A 9 1.05 -1.73 -20.54
C ARG A 9 1.93 -1.07 -19.47
N GLU A 10 1.55 0.10 -18.96
CA GLU A 10 2.30 0.76 -17.88
C GLU A 10 2.22 -0.03 -16.57
N LEU A 11 1.07 -0.63 -16.25
CA LEU A 11 0.91 -1.49 -15.08
C LEU A 11 1.76 -2.76 -15.19
N GLU A 12 1.75 -3.42 -16.35
CA GLU A 12 2.62 -4.56 -16.65
C GLU A 12 4.11 -4.20 -16.54
N ALA A 13 4.50 -3.03 -17.06
CA ALA A 13 5.86 -2.53 -16.95
C ALA A 13 6.27 -2.30 -15.48
N LEU A 14 5.39 -1.72 -14.66
CA LEU A 14 5.61 -1.55 -13.22
C LEU A 14 5.71 -2.89 -12.48
N GLU A 15 4.87 -3.86 -12.83
CA GLU A 15 4.91 -5.21 -12.26
C GLU A 15 6.22 -5.93 -12.62
N GLY A 16 6.64 -5.87 -13.88
CA GLY A 16 7.86 -6.49 -14.38
C GLY A 16 9.15 -6.00 -13.71
N VAL A 17 9.15 -4.77 -13.16
CA VAL A 17 10.26 -4.22 -12.38
C VAL A 17 10.01 -4.16 -10.86
N GLY A 18 8.96 -4.82 -10.37
CA GLY A 18 8.64 -4.89 -8.94
C GLY A 18 8.25 -3.55 -8.29
N ARG A 19 7.73 -2.60 -9.09
CA ARG A 19 7.29 -1.26 -8.63
C ARG A 19 5.78 -1.11 -8.54
N LEU A 20 5.01 -2.10 -8.98
CA LEU A 20 3.56 -2.12 -8.77
C LEU A 20 3.27 -2.22 -7.27
N ARG A 21 2.61 -1.20 -6.72
CA ARG A 21 2.34 -1.09 -5.28
C ARG A 21 0.99 -1.72 -4.91
N THR A 22 0.94 -2.32 -3.73
CA THR A 22 -0.32 -2.75 -3.11
C THR A 22 -0.48 -2.03 -1.77
N LEU A 23 -1.62 -1.38 -1.57
CA LEU A 23 -1.95 -0.75 -0.30
C LEU A 23 -2.17 -1.81 0.79
N ARG A 24 -1.99 -1.40 2.04
CA ARG A 24 -2.37 -2.17 3.23
C ARG A 24 -3.42 -1.38 3.98
N TRP A 25 -4.48 -2.05 4.39
CA TRP A 25 -5.55 -1.46 5.18
C TRP A 25 -5.19 -1.50 6.67
N LEU A 26 -5.38 -0.37 7.35
CA LEU A 26 -5.36 -0.31 8.80
C LEU A 26 -6.76 -0.63 9.31
N GLU A 27 -6.83 -1.60 10.21
CA GLU A 27 -8.08 -2.10 10.83
C GLU A 27 -8.24 -1.57 12.26
N SER A 28 -7.36 -0.68 12.70
CA SER A 28 -7.34 -0.04 14.02
C SER A 28 -6.95 1.43 13.88
N PRO A 29 -7.16 2.27 14.92
CA PRO A 29 -6.56 3.59 15.00
C PRO A 29 -5.02 3.54 14.88
N MET A 30 -4.43 4.67 14.52
CA MET A 30 -2.98 4.86 14.43
C MET A 30 -2.33 4.82 15.82
N GLY A 31 -1.07 4.38 15.85
CA GLY A 31 -0.23 4.31 17.05
C GLY A 31 0.96 3.39 16.82
N GLY A 32 1.77 3.14 17.86
CA GLY A 32 2.95 2.28 17.76
C GLY A 32 2.65 0.81 17.40
N ARG A 33 1.41 0.34 17.64
CA ARG A 33 0.93 -0.98 17.21
C ARG A 33 -0.41 -0.81 16.51
N VAL A 34 -0.60 -1.54 15.41
CA VAL A 34 -1.81 -1.47 14.57
C VAL A 34 -2.26 -2.85 14.15
N LYS A 35 -3.51 -2.96 13.69
CA LYS A 35 -4.06 -4.17 13.09
C LYS A 35 -4.03 -4.06 11.56
N ILE A 36 -3.37 -5.01 10.90
CA ILE A 36 -3.31 -5.14 9.43
C ILE A 36 -3.52 -6.61 9.07
N GLY A 37 -4.52 -6.90 8.21
CA GLY A 37 -4.82 -8.25 7.78
C GLY A 37 -5.16 -9.17 8.95
N GLY A 38 -5.95 -8.68 9.92
CA GLY A 38 -6.33 -9.45 11.10
C GLY A 38 -5.25 -9.61 12.18
N ARG A 39 -4.01 -9.17 11.94
CA ARG A 39 -2.87 -9.37 12.84
C ARG A 39 -2.42 -8.07 13.48
N GLU A 40 -2.02 -8.14 14.74
CA GLU A 40 -1.35 -7.03 15.42
C GLU A 40 0.13 -6.96 15.01
N VAL A 41 0.60 -5.78 14.62
CA VAL A 41 1.97 -5.50 14.17
C VAL A 41 2.49 -4.18 14.75
N VAL A 42 3.82 -4.01 14.80
CA VAL A 42 4.46 -2.72 15.16
C VAL A 42 4.51 -1.82 13.92
N LEU A 43 4.09 -0.56 14.04
CA LEU A 43 4.07 0.40 12.92
C LEU A 43 5.36 1.22 12.90
N LEU A 44 6.23 0.95 11.93
CA LEU A 44 7.52 1.65 11.75
C LEU A 44 7.61 2.46 10.45
N CYS A 45 6.47 2.67 9.77
CA CYS A 45 6.38 3.37 8.49
C CYS A 45 5.34 4.49 8.50
N SER A 46 4.93 4.97 9.69
CA SER A 46 4.11 6.17 9.83
C SER A 46 4.97 7.43 9.87
N ASN A 47 4.31 8.56 9.64
CA ASN A 47 4.85 9.89 9.96
C ASN A 47 4.31 10.41 11.30
N ASP A 48 3.82 9.52 12.16
CA ASP A 48 3.23 9.84 13.46
C ASP A 48 4.33 9.84 14.54
N TYR A 49 5.06 10.96 14.63
CA TYR A 49 6.29 11.05 15.42
C TYR A 49 6.08 11.27 16.91
N LEU A 50 4.95 11.84 17.32
CA LEU A 50 4.67 12.20 18.72
C LEU A 50 3.55 11.35 19.34
N GLY A 51 2.98 10.44 18.55
CA GLY A 51 1.72 9.76 18.88
C GLY A 51 0.54 10.71 18.82
#